data_AF-A0A8T5VRI6-F1
#
_entry.id   AF-A0A8T5VRI6-F1
#
_cell.length_a   1.000
_cell.length_b   1.000
_cell.length_c   1.000
_cell.angle_alpha   90.00
_cell.angle_beta   90.00
_cell.angle_gamma   90.00
#
_symmetry.space_group_name_H-M   'P 1'
#
loop_
_entity.id
_entity.type
_entity.pdbx_description
1 polymer ?
#
loop_
_entity_poly.entity_id
_entity_poly.type
_entity_poly.pdbx_seq_one_letter_code
_entity_poly.pdbx_strand_id
1 'polypeptide(L)'
;MKANNPDWTAPRTNQDWRDDELMLAVAWLKSFVPRKEMEQRLDVAKTNLLTAQDRMRAGIMGPLFDPADTAAWYILQAETFATDRALWTPEGTMRVVPFLTRIGKELKLLLSVKGVEERAARMMLQERRQPDSSIFEMLVALAYRRRGWRRVEFVPETPGRGRTPDMHVFRTGSSWAAECKRLVPSTYATHEKARGTRLAQPIHELCLELGESVIVEVKYQVELREIADDYLVRHVRQAIERRSLSPWKDEVATGRVRPIDWTLLRRILAKDYIYFDGSRMIELLAGHYVHTADHSMAAKWRPAPLRPTYADAVYQASVVSWVSKSDAAVRQKARHFRSTIAKAEGQLPSDRPGVIHVGIESSAGAEVDFARHFFNTMQARTFAPTTSRLRWVYANYFVPEATTRENETWAITETMVPYKIGHHRTRWPLPGHMLVSPENGSESGVHWHPRSDAAANSNRE
;
A
#
# COMPACT_ATOMS: atom_id res chain seq x y z
N MET A 1 -5.94 -22.64 -2.02
CA MET A 1 -4.97 -22.13 -1.03
C MET A 1 -5.15 -22.94 0.25
N LYS A 2 -4.07 -23.50 0.83
CA LYS A 2 -4.16 -24.06 2.19
C LYS A 2 -4.62 -22.92 3.12
N ALA A 3 -5.51 -23.21 4.07
CA ALA A 3 -5.84 -22.24 5.10
C ALA A 3 -4.55 -21.78 5.78
N ASN A 4 -4.34 -20.46 5.89
CA ASN A 4 -3.22 -19.92 6.68
C ASN A 4 -3.36 -20.49 8.10
N ASN A 5 -2.39 -21.29 8.53
CA ASN A 5 -2.29 -21.71 9.92
C ASN A 5 -1.59 -20.57 10.68
N PRO A 6 -2.24 -19.84 11.58
CA PRO A 6 -1.60 -18.75 12.30
C PRO A 6 -0.67 -19.26 13.41
N ASP A 7 -0.55 -20.56 13.68
CA ASP A 7 0.40 -21.14 14.63
C ASP A 7 1.77 -21.39 13.98
N TRP A 8 2.57 -20.32 13.86
CA TRP A 8 3.96 -20.36 13.36
C TRP A 8 4.81 -19.26 14.01
N THR A 9 6.12 -19.49 14.10
CA THR A 9 7.12 -18.54 14.61
C THR A 9 8.18 -18.27 13.56
N ALA A 10 8.76 -17.08 13.54
CA ALA A 10 9.85 -16.79 12.63
C ALA A 10 11.10 -17.62 13.01
N PRO A 11 11.86 -18.16 12.04
CA PRO A 11 13.13 -18.82 12.32
C PRO A 11 14.09 -17.86 13.03
N ARG A 12 14.64 -18.23 14.19
CA ARG A 12 15.55 -17.34 14.95
C ARG A 12 16.96 -17.22 14.36
N THR A 13 17.34 -18.17 13.51
CA THR A 13 18.64 -18.25 12.85
C THR A 13 18.47 -18.17 11.34
N ASN A 14 19.57 -18.01 10.60
CA ASN A 14 19.59 -17.90 9.13
C ASN A 14 18.80 -16.70 8.58
N GLN A 15 18.75 -15.60 9.35
CA GLN A 15 18.21 -14.30 8.92
C GLN A 15 19.31 -13.28 8.57
N ASP A 16 20.56 -13.72 8.48
CA ASP A 16 21.75 -12.95 8.13
C ASP A 16 22.00 -12.89 6.61
N TRP A 17 21.05 -13.38 5.80
CA TRP A 17 21.11 -13.28 4.36
C TRP A 17 21.10 -11.82 3.89
N ARG A 18 21.80 -11.56 2.80
CA ARG A 18 21.81 -10.26 2.13
C ARG A 18 20.95 -10.29 0.88
N ASP A 19 20.09 -9.29 0.71
CA ASP A 19 19.36 -9.09 -0.55
C ASP A 19 20.23 -8.29 -1.53
N ASP A 20 21.03 -8.99 -2.35
CA ASP A 20 21.91 -8.31 -3.31
C ASP A 20 21.13 -7.57 -4.41
N GLU A 21 19.95 -8.09 -4.83
CA GLU A 21 19.10 -7.40 -5.80
C GLU A 21 18.64 -6.06 -5.23
N LEU A 22 18.08 -6.05 -4.02
CA LEU A 22 17.65 -4.81 -3.36
C LEU A 22 18.83 -3.86 -3.09
N MET A 23 19.98 -4.40 -2.68
CA MET A 23 21.17 -3.58 -2.41
C MET A 23 21.74 -2.91 -3.66
N LEU A 24 21.58 -3.49 -4.85
CA LEU A 24 21.95 -2.82 -6.10
C LEU A 24 21.11 -1.56 -6.33
N ALA A 25 19.79 -1.62 -6.11
CA ALA A 25 18.92 -0.45 -6.22
C ALA A 25 19.28 0.62 -5.17
N VAL A 26 19.47 0.20 -3.92
CA VAL A 26 19.87 1.10 -2.81
C VAL A 26 21.20 1.80 -3.11
N ALA A 27 22.23 1.04 -3.50
CA ALA A 27 23.55 1.60 -3.80
C ALA A 27 23.49 2.57 -4.98
N TRP A 28 22.76 2.21 -6.03
CA TRP A 28 22.56 3.07 -7.19
C TRP A 28 21.86 4.38 -6.81
N LEU A 29 20.75 4.33 -6.07
CA LEU A 29 20.04 5.53 -5.64
C LEU A 29 20.88 6.43 -4.72
N LYS A 30 21.62 5.85 -3.77
CA LYS A 30 22.52 6.60 -2.87
C LYS A 30 23.63 7.32 -3.64
N SER A 31 24.05 6.80 -4.80
CA SER A 31 25.15 7.36 -5.61
C SER A 31 24.88 8.78 -6.14
N PHE A 32 23.60 9.18 -6.24
CA PHE A 32 23.21 10.52 -6.67
C PHE A 32 23.28 11.59 -5.57
N VAL A 33 23.51 11.19 -4.32
CA VAL A 33 23.59 12.09 -3.17
C VAL A 33 25.02 12.11 -2.65
N PRO A 34 25.64 13.28 -2.39
CA PRO A 34 26.95 13.34 -1.76
C PRO A 34 26.98 12.48 -0.50
N ARG A 35 28.01 11.63 -0.36
CA ARG A 35 28.08 10.62 0.71
C ARG A 35 27.76 11.18 2.10
N LYS A 36 28.38 12.31 2.46
CA LYS A 36 28.17 12.98 3.75
C LYS A 36 26.72 13.45 3.94
N GLU A 37 26.08 13.96 2.89
CA GLU A 37 24.67 14.36 2.93
C GLU A 37 23.77 13.12 3.10
N MET A 38 24.04 12.03 2.38
CA MET A 38 23.25 10.81 2.50
C MET A 38 23.38 10.19 3.90
N GLU A 39 24.59 10.17 4.47
CA GLU A 39 24.84 9.73 5.84
C GLU A 39 24.02 10.57 6.84
N GLN A 40 24.06 11.89 6.73
CA GLN A 40 23.25 12.79 7.58
C GLN A 40 21.75 12.52 7.46
N ARG A 41 21.23 12.36 6.24
CA ARG A 41 19.81 12.07 6.00
C ARG A 41 19.39 10.73 6.62
N LEU A 42 20.23 9.70 6.50
CA LEU A 42 19.96 8.41 7.12
C LEU A 42 20.04 8.49 8.64
N ASP A 43 20.97 9.24 9.21
CA ASP A 43 21.07 9.40 10.67
C ASP A 43 19.86 10.14 11.24
N VAL A 44 19.33 11.14 10.53
CA VAL A 44 18.04 11.78 10.88
C VAL A 44 16.89 10.76 10.82
N ALA A 45 16.79 9.98 9.73
CA ALA A 45 15.74 8.96 9.60
C ALA A 45 15.82 7.89 10.71
N LYS A 46 17.03 7.42 11.05
CA LYS A 46 17.26 6.49 12.16
C LYS A 46 16.88 7.10 13.50
N THR A 47 17.29 8.33 13.76
CA THR A 47 16.98 9.03 15.02
C THR A 47 15.48 9.22 15.20
N ASN A 48 14.77 9.61 14.14
CA ASN A 48 13.31 9.74 14.15
C ASN A 48 12.64 8.39 14.45
N LEU A 49 13.08 7.31 13.81
CA LEU A 49 12.55 5.97 14.07
C LEU A 49 12.79 5.58 15.53
N LEU A 50 14.04 5.63 16.01
CA LEU A 50 14.39 5.26 17.39
C LEU A 50 13.61 6.08 18.42
N THR A 51 13.48 7.39 18.20
CA THR A 51 12.67 8.27 19.06
C THR A 51 11.20 7.87 19.07
N ALA A 52 10.64 7.52 17.91
CA ALA A 52 9.26 7.03 17.82
C ALA A 52 9.11 5.69 18.56
N GLN A 53 10.09 4.79 18.45
CA GLN A 53 10.10 3.51 19.17
C GLN A 53 10.17 3.71 20.70
N ASP A 54 10.96 4.67 21.19
CA ASP A 54 11.01 5.01 22.62
C ASP A 54 9.69 5.59 23.13
N ARG A 55 9.00 6.39 22.31
CA ARG A 55 7.65 6.89 22.62
C ARG A 55 6.63 5.75 22.65
N MET A 56 6.69 4.83 21.69
CA MET A 56 5.84 3.63 21.66
C MET A 56 6.05 2.76 22.90
N ARG A 57 7.30 2.62 23.39
CA ARG A 57 7.60 1.96 24.66
C ARG A 57 6.90 2.63 25.85
N ALA A 58 6.74 3.95 25.82
CA ALA A 58 5.98 4.72 26.81
C ALA A 58 4.45 4.75 26.55
N GLY A 59 3.95 3.98 25.56
CA GLY A 59 2.54 3.94 25.20
C GLY A 59 2.06 5.12 24.36
N ILE A 60 2.98 5.94 23.82
CA ILE A 60 2.67 7.11 23.01
C ILE A 60 2.88 6.75 21.53
N MET A 61 1.79 6.67 20.77
CA MET A 61 1.83 6.45 19.32
C MET A 61 2.17 7.74 18.58
N GLY A 62 2.87 7.62 17.45
CA GLY A 62 3.26 8.76 16.62
C GLY A 62 3.85 8.35 15.26
N PRO A 63 4.16 9.32 14.39
CA PRO A 63 4.79 9.02 13.11
C PRO A 63 6.18 8.42 13.31
N LEU A 64 6.52 7.41 12.50
CA LEU A 64 7.81 6.71 12.55
C LEU A 64 8.93 7.46 11.81
N PHE A 65 8.58 8.42 10.96
CA PHE A 65 9.53 9.16 10.11
C PHE A 65 9.00 10.55 9.76
N ASP A 66 9.89 11.39 9.24
CA ASP A 66 9.55 12.74 8.75
C ASP A 66 9.13 12.67 7.27
N PRO A 67 7.88 13.05 6.91
CA PRO A 67 7.43 13.05 5.52
C PRO A 67 8.20 14.02 4.61
N ALA A 68 8.96 14.97 5.18
CA ALA A 68 9.79 15.90 4.42
C ALA A 68 10.91 15.21 3.62
N ASP A 69 11.35 14.02 4.05
CA ASP A 69 12.37 13.21 3.36
C ASP A 69 11.99 11.72 3.34
N THR A 70 10.87 11.43 2.68
CA THR A 70 10.38 10.06 2.46
C THR A 70 11.40 9.22 1.66
N ALA A 71 12.19 9.83 0.79
CA ALA A 71 13.27 9.14 0.06
C ALA A 71 14.33 8.57 1.01
N ALA A 72 14.78 9.32 2.01
CA ALA A 72 15.72 8.81 3.01
C ALA A 72 15.10 7.69 3.86
N TRP A 73 13.82 7.81 4.21
CA TRP A 73 13.06 6.73 4.87
C TRP A 73 13.03 5.45 4.02
N TYR A 74 12.76 5.55 2.72
CA TYR A 74 12.75 4.41 1.81
C TYR A 74 14.11 3.72 1.73
N ILE A 75 15.20 4.50 1.64
CA ILE A 75 16.56 3.94 1.66
C ILE A 75 16.85 3.24 2.99
N LEU A 76 16.49 3.84 4.13
CA LEU A 76 16.69 3.22 5.45
C LEU A 76 15.96 1.87 5.55
N GLN A 77 14.68 1.84 5.17
CA GLN A 77 13.87 0.62 5.22
C GLN A 77 14.42 -0.47 4.30
N ALA A 78 14.78 -0.13 3.06
CA ALA A 78 15.35 -1.08 2.11
C ALA A 78 16.74 -1.60 2.53
N GLU A 79 17.64 -0.70 2.94
CA GLU A 79 19.02 -1.05 3.32
C GLU A 79 19.05 -1.96 4.55
N THR A 80 18.27 -1.62 5.57
CA THR A 80 18.22 -2.41 6.82
C THR A 80 17.49 -3.74 6.60
N PHE A 81 16.41 -3.77 5.82
CA PHE A 81 15.76 -5.02 5.44
C PHE A 81 16.71 -5.97 4.69
N ALA A 82 17.55 -5.42 3.80
CA ALA A 82 18.47 -6.18 2.97
C ALA A 82 19.73 -6.68 3.71
N THR A 83 20.00 -6.21 4.94
CA THR A 83 21.28 -6.44 5.62
C THR A 83 21.12 -6.97 7.05
N ASP A 84 20.97 -6.09 8.04
CA ASP A 84 20.99 -6.43 9.48
C ASP A 84 19.60 -6.59 10.10
N ARG A 85 18.56 -6.13 9.40
CA ARG A 85 17.16 -6.14 9.84
C ARG A 85 16.96 -5.47 11.20
N ALA A 86 17.80 -4.47 11.52
CA ALA A 86 17.78 -3.77 12.80
C ALA A 86 16.74 -2.64 12.85
N LEU A 87 16.54 -1.93 11.74
CA LEU A 87 15.75 -0.67 11.69
C LEU A 87 14.71 -0.65 10.57
N TRP A 88 14.02 -1.78 10.37
CA TRP A 88 12.88 -1.88 9.45
C TRP A 88 11.55 -2.01 10.20
N THR A 89 10.46 -1.65 9.51
CA THR A 89 9.08 -1.92 9.94
C THR A 89 8.32 -2.67 8.85
N PRO A 90 7.34 -3.53 9.20
CA PRO A 90 6.53 -4.24 8.21
C PRO A 90 5.88 -3.32 7.18
N GLU A 91 5.29 -2.21 7.63
CA GLU A 91 4.63 -1.24 6.76
C GLU A 91 5.62 -0.49 5.87
N GLY A 92 6.80 -0.14 6.41
CA GLY A 92 7.87 0.48 5.65
C GLY A 92 8.40 -0.45 4.55
N THR A 93 8.58 -1.72 4.90
CA THR A 93 9.11 -2.76 4.00
C THR A 93 8.14 -3.06 2.86
N MET A 94 6.87 -3.35 3.14
CA MET A 94 5.90 -3.67 2.08
C MET A 94 5.73 -2.51 1.08
N ARG A 95 5.95 -1.26 1.53
CA ARG A 95 5.83 -0.05 0.72
C ARG A 95 6.98 0.12 -0.28
N VAL A 96 8.19 -0.35 0.07
CA VAL A 96 9.42 -0.01 -0.68
C VAL A 96 10.09 -1.22 -1.30
N VAL A 97 10.21 -2.31 -0.56
CA VAL A 97 11.05 -3.45 -0.93
C VAL A 97 10.61 -4.10 -2.23
N PRO A 98 9.31 -4.42 -2.46
CA PRO A 98 8.91 -5.07 -3.70
C PRO A 98 9.32 -4.27 -4.95
N PHE A 99 9.19 -2.94 -4.89
CA PHE A 99 9.48 -2.04 -5.99
C PHE A 99 10.98 -1.88 -6.22
N LEU A 100 11.77 -1.71 -5.15
CA LEU A 100 13.22 -1.56 -5.27
C LEU A 100 13.93 -2.87 -5.60
N THR A 101 13.46 -4.02 -5.09
CA THR A 101 13.95 -5.34 -5.51
C THR A 101 13.77 -5.49 -7.01
N ARG A 102 12.61 -5.08 -7.56
CA ARG A 102 12.40 -5.13 -9.01
C ARG A 102 13.38 -4.25 -9.79
N ILE A 103 13.59 -3.02 -9.34
CA ILE A 103 14.57 -2.11 -9.94
C ILE A 103 15.97 -2.70 -9.90
N GLY A 104 16.39 -3.24 -8.77
CA GLY A 104 17.72 -3.77 -8.57
C GLY A 104 18.00 -5.02 -9.40
N LYS A 105 17.04 -5.95 -9.43
CA LYS A 105 17.09 -7.16 -10.27
C LYS A 105 17.34 -6.86 -11.75
N GLU A 106 16.77 -5.77 -12.26
CA GLU A 106 16.87 -5.38 -13.67
C GLU A 106 17.58 -4.05 -13.88
N LEU A 107 18.44 -3.66 -12.95
CA LEU A 107 19.08 -2.34 -12.96
C LEU A 107 19.85 -2.10 -14.26
N LYS A 108 20.57 -3.12 -14.76
CA LYS A 108 21.28 -3.05 -16.05
C LYS A 108 20.35 -2.71 -17.22
N LEU A 109 19.13 -3.26 -17.23
CA LEU A 109 18.16 -2.98 -18.27
C LEU A 109 17.57 -1.57 -18.09
N LEU A 110 17.28 -1.16 -16.85
CA LEU A 110 16.80 0.17 -16.52
C LEU A 110 17.83 1.25 -16.93
N LEU A 111 19.13 1.04 -16.67
CA LEU A 111 20.20 1.95 -17.08
C LEU A 111 20.34 2.12 -18.60
N SER A 112 19.73 1.25 -19.41
CA SER A 112 19.66 1.45 -20.86
C SER A 112 18.59 2.46 -21.30
N VAL A 113 17.77 2.95 -20.36
CA VAL A 113 16.76 3.99 -20.59
C VAL A 113 17.45 5.36 -20.54
N LYS A 114 17.32 6.14 -21.60
CA LYS A 114 17.90 7.50 -21.63
C LYS A 114 17.17 8.40 -20.63
N GLY A 115 17.90 9.18 -19.84
CA GLY A 115 17.31 10.12 -18.88
C GLY A 115 16.94 9.51 -17.52
N VAL A 116 17.23 8.21 -17.30
CA VAL A 116 16.81 7.50 -16.08
C VAL A 116 17.61 7.91 -14.86
N GLU A 117 18.90 8.21 -15.02
CA GLU A 117 19.77 8.65 -13.94
C GLU A 117 19.36 10.03 -13.46
N GLU A 118 18.99 10.93 -14.37
CA GLU A 118 18.46 12.25 -14.04
C GLU A 118 17.12 12.14 -13.29
N ARG A 119 16.27 11.17 -13.68
CA ARG A 119 15.01 10.92 -12.97
C ARG A 119 15.25 10.36 -11.56
N ALA A 120 16.18 9.43 -11.40
CA ALA A 120 16.58 8.89 -10.10
C ALA A 120 17.25 9.94 -9.20
N ALA A 121 18.14 10.77 -9.76
CA ALA A 121 18.76 11.88 -9.05
C ALA A 121 17.73 12.90 -8.56
N ARG A 122 16.75 13.24 -9.41
CA ARG A 122 15.65 14.14 -9.04
C ARG A 122 14.85 13.60 -7.85
N MET A 123 14.48 12.32 -7.88
CA MET A 123 13.81 11.64 -6.76
C MET A 123 14.61 11.80 -5.45
N MET A 124 15.92 11.60 -5.52
CA MET A 124 16.80 11.63 -4.37
C MET A 124 17.15 13.04 -3.87
N LEU A 125 17.09 14.06 -4.72
CA LEU A 125 17.57 15.42 -4.42
C LEU A 125 16.46 16.47 -4.34
N GLN A 126 15.48 16.44 -5.23
CA GLN A 126 14.49 17.51 -5.43
C GLN A 126 13.08 17.08 -4.98
N GLU A 127 12.72 15.82 -5.26
CA GLU A 127 11.38 15.25 -5.02
C GLU A 127 11.34 14.33 -3.79
N ARG A 128 12.21 14.59 -2.80
CA ARG A 128 12.44 13.73 -1.62
C ARG A 128 11.17 13.36 -0.83
N ARG A 129 10.13 14.19 -0.93
CA ARG A 129 8.83 14.01 -0.27
C ARG A 129 7.92 12.99 -0.94
N GLN A 130 8.10 12.72 -2.24
CA GLN A 130 7.16 11.94 -3.05
C GLN A 130 7.88 10.96 -4.00
N PRO A 131 8.73 10.06 -3.47
CA PRO A 131 9.50 9.14 -4.31
C PRO A 131 8.65 8.13 -5.09
N ASP A 132 7.41 7.86 -4.64
CA ASP A 132 6.48 6.92 -5.28
C ASP A 132 6.23 7.22 -6.77
N SER A 133 6.21 8.50 -7.16
CA SER A 133 5.99 8.91 -8.55
C SER A 133 7.16 8.51 -9.44
N SER A 134 8.39 8.86 -9.05
CA SER A 134 9.60 8.55 -9.81
C SER A 134 9.87 7.04 -9.86
N ILE A 135 9.61 6.31 -8.76
CA ILE A 135 9.67 4.84 -8.74
C ILE A 135 8.69 4.24 -9.75
N PHE A 136 7.45 4.71 -9.76
CA PHE A 136 6.42 4.23 -10.69
C PHE A 136 6.83 4.47 -12.15
N GLU A 137 7.34 5.66 -12.47
CA GLU A 137 7.86 6.00 -13.79
C GLU A 137 9.02 5.10 -14.24
N MET A 138 10.00 4.85 -13.36
CA MET A 138 11.12 3.95 -13.65
C MET A 138 10.63 2.52 -13.93
N LEU A 139 9.65 2.03 -13.18
CA LEU A 139 9.06 0.70 -13.40
C LEU A 139 8.30 0.63 -14.73
N VAL A 140 7.58 1.69 -15.12
CA VAL A 140 6.93 1.76 -16.44
C VAL A 140 7.96 1.73 -17.56
N ALA A 141 9.03 2.52 -17.46
CA ALA A 141 10.13 2.52 -18.43
C ALA A 141 10.78 1.14 -18.55
N LEU A 142 11.02 0.48 -17.42
CA LEU A 142 11.55 -0.88 -17.34
C LEU A 142 10.61 -1.89 -18.00
N ALA A 143 9.30 -1.80 -17.78
CA ALA A 143 8.31 -2.67 -18.42
C ALA A 143 8.31 -2.54 -19.95
N TYR A 144 8.46 -1.31 -20.49
CA TYR A 144 8.64 -1.11 -21.92
C TYR A 144 9.91 -1.81 -22.44
N ARG A 145 11.04 -1.65 -21.74
CA ARG A 145 12.31 -2.31 -22.11
C ARG A 145 12.20 -3.83 -22.09
N ARG A 146 11.59 -4.41 -21.04
CA ARG A 146 11.32 -5.86 -20.93
C ARG A 146 10.48 -6.38 -22.09
N ARG A 147 9.55 -5.57 -22.59
CA ARG A 147 8.65 -5.92 -23.71
C ARG A 147 9.20 -5.54 -25.09
N GLY A 148 10.53 -5.43 -25.22
CA GLY A 148 11.22 -5.32 -26.50
C GLY A 148 11.12 -3.95 -27.15
N TRP A 149 10.72 -2.91 -26.42
CA TRP A 149 10.83 -1.53 -26.90
C TRP A 149 12.30 -1.13 -26.94
N ARG A 150 12.84 -0.95 -28.15
CA ARG A 150 14.29 -0.80 -28.40
C ARG A 150 14.89 0.45 -27.80
N ARG A 151 14.11 1.54 -27.69
CA ARG A 151 14.54 2.81 -27.13
C ARG A 151 13.42 3.37 -26.26
N VAL A 152 13.76 3.75 -25.04
CA VAL A 152 12.88 4.39 -24.06
C VAL A 152 13.66 5.58 -23.52
N GLU A 153 13.02 6.75 -23.46
CA GLU A 153 13.67 7.99 -23.07
C GLU A 153 12.74 8.82 -22.20
N PHE A 154 13.20 9.20 -21.02
CA PHE A 154 12.55 10.25 -20.23
C PHE A 154 12.65 11.59 -20.97
N VAL A 155 11.57 12.36 -20.95
CA VAL A 155 11.57 13.72 -21.52
C VAL A 155 12.08 14.69 -20.46
N PRO A 156 13.12 15.49 -20.75
CA PRO A 156 13.56 16.55 -19.86
C PRO A 156 12.48 17.61 -19.70
N GLU A 157 12.18 17.99 -18.45
CA GLU A 157 11.33 19.14 -18.19
C GLU A 157 12.05 20.41 -18.59
N THR A 158 11.41 21.25 -19.39
CA THR A 158 11.96 22.56 -19.76
C THR A 158 11.06 23.64 -19.19
N PRO A 159 11.49 24.37 -18.15
CA PRO A 159 10.73 25.46 -17.58
C PRO A 159 10.28 26.45 -18.66
N GLY A 160 8.98 26.78 -18.68
CA GLY A 160 8.40 27.75 -19.63
C GLY A 160 8.10 27.24 -21.05
N ARG A 161 8.39 25.98 -21.40
CA ARG A 161 8.15 25.42 -22.77
C ARG A 161 6.97 24.44 -22.89
N GLY A 162 5.99 24.53 -21.99
CA GLY A 162 4.77 23.72 -22.03
C GLY A 162 4.90 22.37 -21.31
N ARG A 163 3.77 21.70 -21.09
CA ARG A 163 3.72 20.40 -20.39
C ARG A 163 4.09 19.29 -21.36
N THR A 164 5.07 18.48 -21.00
CA THR A 164 5.61 17.36 -21.80
C THR A 164 5.22 16.03 -21.19
N PRO A 165 5.14 14.94 -21.98
CA PRO A 165 4.90 13.62 -21.43
C PRO A 165 6.11 13.15 -20.63
N ASP A 166 5.93 12.24 -19.67
CA ASP A 166 7.05 11.72 -18.88
C ASP A 166 8.11 11.00 -19.73
N MET A 167 7.71 10.23 -20.75
CA MET A 167 8.65 9.49 -21.61
C MET A 167 8.18 9.26 -23.04
N HIS A 168 9.13 9.05 -23.94
CA HIS A 168 8.91 8.53 -25.28
C HIS A 168 9.44 7.10 -25.41
N VAL A 169 8.67 6.26 -26.10
CA VAL A 169 9.03 4.85 -26.34
C VAL A 169 9.01 4.54 -27.82
N PHE A 170 10.01 3.79 -28.29
CA PHE A 170 10.20 3.47 -29.70
C PHE A 170 10.50 1.99 -29.93
N ARG A 171 9.89 1.45 -30.97
CA ARG A 171 10.24 0.17 -31.60
C ARG A 171 10.09 0.32 -33.12
N THR A 172 10.53 -0.68 -33.88
CA THR A 172 10.42 -0.64 -35.34
C THR A 172 8.98 -0.33 -35.78
N GLY A 173 8.81 0.75 -36.55
CA GLY A 173 7.50 1.17 -37.07
C GLY A 173 6.50 1.70 -36.03
N SER A 174 6.91 1.97 -34.78
CA SER A 174 5.99 2.48 -33.76
C SER A 174 6.69 3.35 -32.71
N SER A 175 6.12 4.52 -32.45
CA SER A 175 6.51 5.43 -31.38
C SER A 175 5.30 5.89 -30.58
N TRP A 176 5.48 6.07 -29.27
CA TRP A 176 4.42 6.52 -28.36
C TRP A 176 4.96 7.55 -27.37
N ALA A 177 4.08 8.44 -26.95
CA ALA A 177 4.26 9.25 -25.75
C ALA A 177 3.55 8.58 -24.57
N ALA A 178 4.25 8.41 -23.47
CA ALA A 178 3.72 7.81 -22.26
C ALA A 178 3.78 8.80 -21.09
N GLU A 179 2.66 8.95 -20.42
CA GLU A 179 2.50 9.78 -19.23
C GLU A 179 2.17 8.88 -18.03
N CYS A 180 2.78 9.14 -16.88
CA CYS A 180 2.66 8.32 -15.68
C CYS A 180 1.97 9.11 -14.56
N LYS A 181 1.03 8.48 -13.86
CA LYS A 181 0.34 9.08 -12.72
C LYS A 181 0.17 8.04 -11.61
N ARG A 182 0.82 8.26 -10.47
CA ARG A 182 0.55 7.51 -9.25
C ARG A 182 -0.63 8.13 -8.53
N LEU A 183 -1.71 7.38 -8.32
CA LEU A 183 -2.84 7.82 -7.51
C LEU A 183 -2.51 7.59 -6.03
N VAL A 184 -2.61 8.67 -5.26
CA VAL A 184 -2.65 8.63 -3.80
C VAL A 184 -4.08 8.35 -3.32
N PRO A 185 -4.27 7.80 -2.10
CA PRO A 185 -5.59 7.72 -1.47
C PRO A 185 -6.35 9.05 -1.56
N SER A 186 -7.66 8.99 -1.76
CA SER A 186 -8.47 10.21 -1.81
C SER A 186 -8.49 10.90 -0.45
N THR A 187 -8.67 12.22 -0.43
CA THR A 187 -8.87 12.97 0.82
C THR A 187 -10.01 12.38 1.65
N TYR A 188 -11.07 11.93 0.97
CA TYR A 188 -12.16 11.18 1.60
C TYR A 188 -11.68 9.92 2.30
N ALA A 189 -10.91 9.05 1.63
CA ALA A 189 -10.40 7.82 2.25
C ALA A 189 -9.52 8.10 3.47
N THR A 190 -8.68 9.14 3.40
CA THR A 190 -7.88 9.61 4.54
C THR A 190 -8.75 10.08 5.70
N HIS A 191 -9.80 10.88 5.44
CA HIS A 191 -10.72 11.36 6.46
C HIS A 191 -11.58 10.23 7.05
N GLU A 192 -12.02 9.28 6.23
CA GLU A 192 -12.78 8.11 6.67
C GLU A 192 -11.95 7.26 7.63
N LYS A 193 -10.69 6.94 7.28
CA LYS A 193 -9.77 6.22 8.16
C LYS A 193 -9.54 6.97 9.48
N ALA A 194 -9.26 8.27 9.40
CA ALA A 194 -9.06 9.09 10.60
C ALA A 194 -10.33 9.17 11.47
N ARG A 195 -11.52 9.15 10.87
CA ARG A 195 -12.79 9.08 11.61
C ARG A 195 -12.97 7.73 12.28
N GLY A 196 -12.68 6.63 11.61
CA GLY A 196 -12.73 5.29 12.20
C GLY A 196 -11.78 5.14 13.39
N THR A 197 -10.53 5.62 13.28
CA THR A 197 -9.58 5.66 14.41
C THR A 197 -10.12 6.48 15.59
N ARG A 198 -10.76 7.63 15.33
CA ARG A 198 -11.39 8.44 16.39
C ARG A 198 -12.56 7.72 17.06
N LEU A 199 -13.36 6.94 16.33
CA LEU A 199 -14.44 6.13 16.90
C LEU A 199 -13.92 4.94 17.70
N ALA A 200 -12.74 4.41 17.35
CA ALA A 200 -12.10 3.32 18.08
C ALA A 200 -11.46 3.77 19.40
N GLN A 201 -10.95 5.01 19.47
CA GLN A 201 -10.21 5.50 20.62
C GLN A 201 -10.98 5.41 21.96
N PRO A 202 -12.25 5.84 22.08
CA PRO A 202 -13.02 5.69 23.33
C PRO A 202 -13.24 4.22 23.75
N ILE A 203 -13.23 3.29 22.80
CA ILE A 203 -13.34 1.86 23.08
C ILE A 203 -12.05 1.36 23.74
N HIS A 204 -10.91 1.77 23.21
CA HIS A 204 -9.61 1.44 23.78
C HIS A 204 -9.48 1.97 25.21
N GLU A 205 -9.90 3.21 25.46
CA GLU A 205 -9.93 3.83 26.79
C GLU A 205 -10.87 3.09 27.75
N LEU A 206 -12.10 2.78 27.31
CA LEU A 206 -13.06 2.01 28.10
C LEU A 206 -12.50 0.63 28.49
N CYS A 207 -11.92 -0.09 27.53
CA CYS A 207 -11.35 -1.40 27.79
C CYS A 207 -10.22 -1.29 28.80
N LEU A 208 -9.33 -0.30 28.62
CA LEU A 208 -8.21 -0.03 29.52
C LEU A 208 -8.67 0.23 30.96
N GLU A 209 -9.70 1.07 31.12
CA GLU A 209 -10.32 1.43 32.40
C GLU A 209 -10.94 0.20 33.10
N LEU A 210 -11.70 -0.60 32.36
CA LEU A 210 -12.39 -1.77 32.90
C LEU A 210 -11.48 -3.00 33.07
N GLY A 211 -10.24 -2.95 32.58
CA GLY A 211 -9.36 -4.12 32.56
C GLY A 211 -9.78 -5.21 31.57
N GLU A 212 -10.67 -4.88 30.62
CA GLU A 212 -11.25 -5.83 29.68
C GLU A 212 -10.39 -5.98 28.41
N SER A 213 -10.46 -7.16 27.79
CA SER A 213 -9.80 -7.43 26.51
C SER A 213 -10.78 -7.95 25.48
N VAL A 214 -10.96 -7.18 24.41
CA VAL A 214 -12.03 -7.43 23.44
C VAL A 214 -11.55 -7.23 22.00
N ILE A 215 -12.23 -7.92 21.09
CA ILE A 215 -12.23 -7.58 19.68
C ILE A 215 -13.61 -7.05 19.31
N VAL A 216 -13.62 -5.94 18.59
CA VAL A 216 -14.81 -5.29 18.05
C VAL A 216 -14.68 -5.31 16.53
N GLU A 217 -15.68 -5.89 15.86
CA GLU A 217 -15.74 -5.94 14.41
C GLU A 217 -17.01 -5.24 13.94
N VAL A 218 -16.90 -4.29 13.02
CA VAL A 218 -18.00 -3.42 12.60
C VAL A 218 -18.07 -3.28 11.09
N LYS A 219 -19.29 -3.37 10.55
CA LYS A 219 -19.63 -3.05 9.17
C LYS A 219 -20.60 -1.88 9.18
N TYR A 220 -20.12 -0.69 8.84
CA TYR A 220 -20.93 0.53 8.82
C TYR A 220 -21.77 0.61 7.55
N GLN A 221 -23.06 0.85 7.68
CA GLN A 221 -24.00 1.02 6.58
C GLN A 221 -24.12 2.47 6.12
N VAL A 222 -23.78 3.42 6.99
CA VAL A 222 -23.75 4.87 6.72
C VAL A 222 -22.31 5.40 6.63
N GLU A 223 -22.13 6.63 6.15
CA GLU A 223 -20.80 7.24 6.10
C GLU A 223 -20.27 7.49 7.52
N LEU A 224 -18.99 7.19 7.79
CA LEU A 224 -18.41 7.30 9.14
C LEU A 224 -18.51 8.71 9.75
N ARG A 225 -18.62 9.74 8.92
CA ARG A 225 -18.79 11.14 9.34
C ARG A 225 -20.15 11.41 10.00
N GLU A 226 -21.16 10.57 9.74
CA GLU A 226 -22.52 10.71 10.26
C GLU A 226 -22.71 9.96 11.59
N ILE A 227 -21.75 9.10 11.94
CA ILE A 227 -21.81 8.27 13.13
C ILE A 227 -21.51 9.12 14.35
N ALA A 228 -22.36 9.06 15.37
CA ALA A 228 -22.12 9.75 16.64
C ALA A 228 -20.87 9.20 17.36
N ASP A 229 -20.13 10.08 18.05
CA ASP A 229 -18.87 9.72 18.74
C ASP A 229 -19.06 8.63 19.80
N ASP A 230 -20.24 8.59 20.42
CA ASP A 230 -20.58 7.65 21.49
C ASP A 230 -21.20 6.33 20.98
N TYR A 231 -21.46 6.21 19.66
CA TYR A 231 -22.21 5.09 19.09
C TYR A 231 -21.56 3.74 19.42
N LEU A 232 -20.28 3.57 19.08
CA LEU A 232 -19.60 2.30 19.31
C LEU A 232 -19.39 2.00 20.80
N VAL A 233 -19.00 3.01 21.59
CA VAL A 233 -18.72 2.80 23.02
C VAL A 233 -19.97 2.36 23.77
N ARG A 234 -21.18 2.82 23.38
CA ARG A 234 -22.45 2.34 23.94
C ARG A 234 -22.65 0.83 23.72
N HIS A 235 -22.43 0.35 22.49
CA HIS A 235 -22.54 -1.07 22.17
C HIS A 235 -21.49 -1.91 22.93
N VAL A 236 -20.25 -1.44 22.98
CA VAL A 236 -19.18 -2.17 23.66
C VAL A 236 -19.41 -2.23 25.17
N ARG A 237 -19.75 -1.10 25.80
CA ARG A 237 -20.08 -1.04 27.22
C ARG A 237 -21.22 -2.00 27.56
N GLN A 238 -22.29 -1.97 26.80
CA GLN A 238 -23.44 -2.86 26.99
C GLN A 238 -23.07 -4.35 26.83
N ALA A 239 -22.22 -4.68 25.85
CA ALA A 239 -21.76 -6.05 25.63
C ALA A 239 -20.92 -6.57 26.81
N ILE A 240 -20.02 -5.73 27.35
CA ILE A 240 -19.19 -6.04 28.53
C ILE A 240 -20.08 -6.21 29.77
N GLU A 241 -20.92 -5.22 30.08
CA GLU A 241 -21.78 -5.23 31.29
C GLU A 241 -22.73 -6.42 31.32
N ARG A 242 -23.30 -6.78 30.16
CA ARG A 242 -24.23 -7.92 30.04
C ARG A 242 -23.53 -9.25 29.83
N ARG A 243 -22.21 -9.26 29.63
CA ARG A 243 -21.44 -10.43 29.16
C ARG A 243 -22.07 -11.10 27.93
N SER A 244 -22.60 -10.28 27.02
CA SER A 244 -23.29 -10.75 25.82
C SER A 244 -22.37 -10.67 24.61
N LEU A 245 -22.21 -11.80 23.92
CA LEU A 245 -21.48 -11.91 22.66
C LEU A 245 -22.40 -11.81 21.45
N SER A 246 -23.67 -11.47 21.68
CA SER A 246 -24.65 -11.37 20.61
C SER A 246 -24.28 -10.21 19.68
N PRO A 247 -24.22 -10.44 18.36
CA PRO A 247 -24.00 -9.35 17.42
C PRO A 247 -25.16 -8.35 17.50
N TRP A 248 -24.86 -7.07 17.22
CA TRP A 248 -25.88 -6.05 17.03
C TRP A 248 -26.07 -5.75 15.54
N LYS A 249 -27.28 -5.33 15.20
CA LYS A 249 -27.65 -4.86 13.86
C LYS A 249 -28.69 -3.76 13.99
N ASP A 250 -28.40 -2.62 13.42
CA ASP A 250 -29.29 -1.47 13.32
C ASP A 250 -29.11 -0.78 11.96
N GLU A 251 -29.66 0.42 11.80
CA GLU A 251 -29.57 1.23 10.57
C GLU A 251 -28.16 1.80 10.32
N VAL A 252 -27.34 1.94 11.36
CA VAL A 252 -26.00 2.52 11.31
C VAL A 252 -24.96 1.45 11.00
N ALA A 253 -25.02 0.30 11.66
CA ALA A 253 -24.03 -0.75 11.51
C ALA A 253 -24.54 -2.15 11.84
N THR A 254 -23.76 -3.14 11.42
CA THR A 254 -23.75 -4.47 12.00
C THR A 254 -22.41 -4.68 12.68
N GLY A 255 -22.39 -5.16 13.92
CA GLY A 255 -21.14 -5.46 14.59
C GLY A 255 -21.24 -6.52 15.65
N ARG A 256 -20.08 -6.88 16.21
CA ARG A 256 -19.97 -7.83 17.31
C ARG A 256 -18.81 -7.48 18.22
N VAL A 257 -18.96 -7.83 19.49
CA VAL A 257 -17.90 -7.77 20.51
C VAL A 257 -17.61 -9.20 20.94
N ARG A 258 -16.33 -9.55 21.02
CA ARG A 258 -15.89 -10.88 21.45
C ARG A 258 -14.68 -10.78 22.38
N PRO A 259 -14.51 -11.73 23.31
CA PRO A 259 -13.29 -11.81 24.10
C PRO A 259 -12.11 -12.20 23.20
N ILE A 260 -10.91 -11.85 23.65
CA ILE A 260 -9.66 -12.33 23.05
C ILE A 260 -9.40 -13.76 23.52
N ASP A 261 -9.19 -14.69 22.59
CA ASP A 261 -8.60 -15.98 22.90
C ASP A 261 -7.08 -15.85 22.97
N TRP A 262 -6.56 -15.85 24.20
CA TRP A 262 -5.13 -15.68 24.46
C TRP A 262 -4.27 -16.90 24.13
N THR A 263 -4.88 -18.05 23.87
CA THR A 263 -4.17 -19.33 23.76
C THR A 263 -3.11 -19.29 22.67
N LEU A 264 -3.47 -18.77 21.50
CA LEU A 264 -2.56 -18.68 20.35
C LEU A 264 -1.46 -17.65 20.59
N LEU A 265 -1.82 -16.42 20.97
CA LEU A 265 -0.84 -15.36 21.21
C LEU A 265 0.17 -15.74 22.30
N ARG A 266 -0.28 -16.28 23.43
CA ARG A 266 0.61 -16.69 24.53
C ARG A 266 1.57 -17.80 24.10
N ARG A 267 1.10 -18.76 23.31
CA ARG A 267 1.94 -19.83 22.76
C ARG A 267 3.03 -19.29 21.85
N ILE A 268 2.71 -18.31 21.02
CA ILE A 268 3.67 -17.67 20.11
C ILE A 268 4.65 -16.79 20.89
N LEU A 269 4.18 -15.91 21.78
CA LEU A 269 5.04 -15.03 22.58
C LEU A 269 5.99 -15.80 23.52
N ALA A 270 5.64 -17.03 23.92
CA ALA A 270 6.56 -17.90 24.65
C ALA A 270 7.80 -18.32 23.83
N LYS A 271 7.75 -18.16 22.50
CA LYS A 271 8.77 -18.63 21.55
C LYS A 271 9.31 -17.54 20.62
N ASP A 272 8.63 -16.42 20.48
CA ASP A 272 8.95 -15.39 19.51
C ASP A 272 8.52 -13.99 19.98
N TYR A 273 9.09 -12.96 19.37
CA TYR A 273 8.66 -11.57 19.56
C TYR A 273 7.87 -11.11 18.35
N ILE A 274 6.75 -10.42 18.57
CA ILE A 274 5.85 -10.02 17.48
C ILE A 274 5.81 -8.50 17.35
N TYR A 275 6.00 -7.98 16.14
CA TYR A 275 5.92 -6.54 15.87
C TYR A 275 4.58 -5.99 16.37
N PHE A 276 4.65 -5.01 17.28
CA PHE A 276 3.49 -4.43 17.93
C PHE A 276 2.68 -3.62 16.92
N ASP A 277 1.35 -3.73 17.01
CA ASP A 277 0.40 -3.05 16.12
C ASP A 277 0.48 -3.48 14.63
N GLY A 278 1.28 -4.51 14.32
CA GLY A 278 1.35 -5.09 12.99
C GLY A 278 0.21 -6.05 12.68
N SER A 279 0.02 -6.37 11.39
CA SER A 279 -0.98 -7.33 10.90
C SER A 279 -0.93 -8.68 11.62
N ARG A 280 0.27 -9.19 11.91
CA ARG A 280 0.49 -10.43 12.66
C ARG A 280 0.01 -10.35 14.12
N MET A 281 0.23 -9.24 14.82
CA MET A 281 -0.29 -9.05 16.18
C MET A 281 -1.82 -9.06 16.19
N ILE A 282 -2.41 -8.33 15.26
CA ILE A 282 -3.87 -8.29 15.07
C ILE A 282 -4.40 -9.69 14.75
N GLU A 283 -3.75 -10.45 13.86
CA GLU A 283 -4.14 -11.82 13.54
C GLU A 283 -4.11 -12.74 14.77
N LEU A 284 -3.08 -12.65 15.60
CA LEU A 284 -2.94 -13.49 16.80
C LEU A 284 -3.97 -13.14 17.88
N LEU A 285 -4.35 -11.87 17.99
CA LEU A 285 -5.42 -11.42 18.91
C LEU A 285 -6.80 -11.76 18.36
N ALA A 286 -7.06 -11.45 17.09
CA ALA A 286 -8.36 -11.60 16.45
C ALA A 286 -8.61 -13.02 15.90
N GLY A 287 -7.60 -13.88 15.84
CA GLY A 287 -7.65 -15.19 15.17
C GLY A 287 -7.61 -15.13 13.64
N HIS A 288 -7.64 -13.94 13.05
CA HIS A 288 -7.54 -13.70 11.61
C HIS A 288 -7.21 -12.22 11.33
N TYR A 289 -6.67 -11.92 10.15
CA TYR A 289 -6.46 -10.55 9.66
C TYR A 289 -7.29 -10.30 8.40
N VAL A 290 -7.89 -9.12 8.26
CA VAL A 290 -8.75 -8.75 7.13
C VAL A 290 -8.11 -7.60 6.37
N HIS A 291 -7.38 -7.90 5.29
CA HIS A 291 -6.63 -6.90 4.52
C HIS A 291 -7.47 -5.75 3.95
N THR A 292 -8.78 -5.95 3.77
CA THR A 292 -9.70 -4.91 3.25
C THR A 292 -10.36 -4.09 4.35
N ALA A 293 -10.06 -4.38 5.63
CA ALA A 293 -10.56 -3.64 6.78
C ALA A 293 -9.51 -2.67 7.29
N ASP A 294 -9.96 -1.56 7.84
CA ASP A 294 -9.11 -0.75 8.69
C ASP A 294 -9.12 -1.33 10.11
N HIS A 295 -8.00 -1.19 10.79
CA HIS A 295 -7.78 -1.71 12.13
C HIS A 295 -7.22 -0.62 13.05
N SER A 296 -7.60 -0.68 14.32
CA SER A 296 -7.02 0.10 15.41
C SER A 296 -6.80 -0.85 16.59
N MET A 297 -5.62 -0.81 17.20
CA MET A 297 -5.27 -1.64 18.34
C MET A 297 -4.73 -0.77 19.48
N ALA A 298 -5.10 -1.13 20.70
CA ALA A 298 -4.44 -0.63 21.90
C ALA A 298 -4.21 -1.78 22.87
N ALA A 299 -3.10 -1.75 23.60
CA ALA A 299 -2.74 -2.82 24.52
C ALA A 299 -1.85 -2.36 25.67
N LYS A 300 -1.93 -3.06 26.80
CA LYS A 300 -0.88 -3.09 27.82
C LYS A 300 0.08 -4.21 27.44
N TRP A 301 1.34 -3.88 27.19
CA TRP A 301 2.33 -4.83 26.68
C TRP A 301 3.72 -4.52 27.21
N ARG A 302 4.63 -5.49 27.09
CA ARG A 302 6.04 -5.36 27.43
C ARG A 302 6.87 -5.49 26.15
N PRO A 303 7.68 -4.48 25.81
CA PRO A 303 8.59 -4.58 24.68
C PRO A 303 9.72 -5.57 24.90
N ALA A 304 10.19 -6.19 23.81
CA ALA A 304 11.34 -7.05 23.82
C ALA A 304 12.62 -6.24 24.11
N PRO A 305 13.55 -6.75 24.95
CA PRO A 305 14.71 -5.98 25.43
C PRO A 305 15.59 -5.39 24.31
N LEU A 306 15.80 -6.15 23.23
CA LEU A 306 16.66 -5.76 22.11
C LEU A 306 15.88 -5.26 20.88
N ARG A 307 14.54 -5.29 20.92
CA ARG A 307 13.65 -4.92 19.81
C ARG A 307 12.41 -4.21 20.36
N PRO A 308 12.48 -2.92 20.68
CA PRO A 308 11.43 -2.24 21.43
C PRO A 308 10.12 -2.02 20.66
N THR A 309 10.08 -2.30 19.37
CA THR A 309 8.85 -2.36 18.56
C THR A 309 8.18 -3.72 18.57
N TYR A 310 8.82 -4.74 19.14
CA TYR A 310 8.28 -6.08 19.20
C TYR A 310 7.84 -6.40 20.62
N ALA A 311 6.66 -6.99 20.77
CA ALA A 311 6.13 -7.41 22.05
C ALA A 311 6.78 -8.72 22.50
N ASP A 312 7.20 -8.73 23.76
CA ASP A 312 7.58 -9.92 24.54
C ASP A 312 6.38 -10.45 25.34
N ALA A 313 5.54 -9.54 25.84
CA ALA A 313 4.29 -9.92 26.50
C ALA A 313 3.16 -8.94 26.15
N VAL A 314 1.93 -9.45 26.11
CA VAL A 314 0.71 -8.63 26.03
C VAL A 314 -0.19 -9.05 27.19
N TYR A 315 -0.55 -8.09 28.03
CA TYR A 315 -1.33 -8.31 29.26
C TYR A 315 -2.81 -8.00 29.06
N GLN A 316 -3.10 -7.03 28.19
CA GLN A 316 -4.43 -6.56 27.88
C GLN A 316 -4.41 -6.03 26.46
N ALA A 317 -5.47 -6.26 25.69
CA ALA A 317 -5.58 -5.70 24.34
C ALA A 317 -7.03 -5.43 23.95
N SER A 318 -7.20 -4.43 23.09
CA SER A 318 -8.44 -4.15 22.41
C SER A 318 -8.17 -3.93 20.93
N VAL A 319 -8.92 -4.62 20.08
CA VAL A 319 -8.81 -4.52 18.62
C VAL A 319 -10.15 -4.05 18.07
N VAL A 320 -10.15 -2.97 17.30
CA VAL A 320 -11.33 -2.47 16.59
C VAL A 320 -11.06 -2.57 15.11
N SER A 321 -11.85 -3.37 14.41
CA SER A 321 -11.75 -3.59 12.96
C SER A 321 -13.02 -3.13 12.28
N TRP A 322 -12.92 -2.31 11.24
CA TRP A 322 -14.10 -1.81 10.55
C TRP A 322 -13.98 -1.81 9.03
N VAL A 323 -15.14 -1.93 8.40
CA VAL A 323 -15.32 -1.67 6.96
C VAL A 323 -16.51 -0.74 6.76
N SER A 324 -16.42 0.11 5.75
CA SER A 324 -17.51 0.97 5.30
C SER A 324 -18.23 0.31 4.13
N LYS A 325 -19.51 0.03 4.30
CA LYS A 325 -20.44 -0.53 3.29
C LYS A 325 -21.40 0.51 2.73
N SER A 326 -21.25 1.78 3.11
CA SER A 326 -22.02 2.89 2.53
C SER A 326 -21.76 3.03 1.03
N ASP A 327 -22.83 3.01 0.23
CA ASP A 327 -22.75 3.26 -1.21
C ASP A 327 -22.12 4.62 -1.54
N ALA A 328 -22.39 5.64 -0.72
CA ALA A 328 -21.80 6.96 -0.85
C ALA A 328 -20.28 6.93 -0.62
N ALA A 329 -19.83 6.18 0.39
CA ALA A 329 -18.41 5.98 0.66
C ALA A 329 -17.71 5.20 -0.46
N VAL A 330 -18.34 4.12 -0.95
CA VAL A 330 -17.82 3.33 -2.07
C VAL A 330 -17.64 4.20 -3.30
N ARG A 331 -18.63 5.02 -3.67
CA ARG A 331 -18.53 5.93 -4.82
C ARG A 331 -17.44 6.97 -4.66
N GLN A 332 -17.28 7.56 -3.47
CA GLN A 332 -16.25 8.57 -3.20
C GLN A 332 -14.82 7.97 -3.18
N LYS A 333 -14.65 6.75 -2.69
CA LYS A 333 -13.38 6.01 -2.73
C LYS A 333 -13.05 5.45 -4.12
N ALA A 334 -14.07 5.12 -4.91
CA ALA A 334 -13.96 4.65 -6.28
C ALA A 334 -13.64 5.80 -7.26
N ARG A 335 -12.71 6.69 -6.88
CA ARG A 335 -12.26 7.80 -7.72
C ARG A 335 -11.82 7.26 -9.08
N HIS A 336 -12.60 7.58 -10.11
CA HIS A 336 -12.31 7.21 -11.49
C HIS A 336 -11.33 8.20 -12.12
N PHE A 337 -10.58 7.77 -13.13
CA PHE A 337 -9.45 8.54 -13.65
C PHE A 337 -9.84 9.76 -14.50
N ARG A 338 -11.13 10.07 -14.75
CA ARG A 338 -11.53 11.09 -15.76
C ARG A 338 -10.77 12.41 -15.60
N SER A 339 -10.74 12.98 -14.40
CA SER A 339 -10.02 14.24 -14.13
C SER A 339 -8.51 14.08 -14.18
N THR A 340 -7.98 12.92 -13.78
CA THR A 340 -6.56 12.57 -13.92
C THR A 340 -6.14 12.49 -15.38
N ILE A 341 -6.94 11.80 -16.21
CA ILE A 341 -6.72 11.70 -17.66
C ILE A 341 -6.80 13.08 -18.30
N ALA A 342 -7.83 13.88 -18.00
CA ALA A 342 -7.96 15.21 -18.62
C ALA A 342 -6.72 16.10 -18.35
N LYS A 343 -6.13 16.00 -17.15
CA LYS A 343 -4.89 16.73 -16.81
C LYS A 343 -3.65 16.13 -17.49
N ALA A 344 -3.58 14.80 -17.60
CA ALA A 344 -2.48 14.08 -18.23
C ALA A 344 -2.49 14.21 -19.77
N GLU A 345 -3.68 14.29 -20.36
CA GLU A 345 -3.91 14.43 -21.80
C GLU A 345 -3.25 15.69 -22.36
N GLY A 346 -3.37 16.82 -21.65
CA GLY A 346 -2.72 18.08 -22.05
C GLY A 346 -1.20 18.07 -21.97
N GLN A 347 -0.57 16.97 -21.54
CA GLN A 347 0.89 16.79 -21.58
C GLN A 347 1.32 15.91 -22.76
N LEU A 348 0.38 15.21 -23.40
CA LEU A 348 0.66 14.34 -24.52
C LEU A 348 0.70 15.14 -25.82
N PRO A 349 1.64 14.85 -26.73
CA PRO A 349 1.72 15.52 -28.02
C PRO A 349 0.61 15.05 -28.98
N SER A 350 0.35 15.88 -30.00
CA SER A 350 -0.59 15.59 -31.08
C SER A 350 0.03 14.79 -32.24
N ASP A 351 1.36 14.72 -32.34
CA ASP A 351 2.07 14.12 -33.47
C ASP A 351 2.10 12.58 -33.45
N ARG A 352 1.97 11.96 -32.27
CA ARG A 352 2.09 10.50 -32.07
C ARG A 352 1.03 9.96 -31.11
N PRO A 353 0.72 8.65 -31.15
CA PRO A 353 -0.17 8.02 -30.18
C PRO A 353 0.30 8.21 -28.73
N GLY A 354 -0.65 8.57 -27.86
CA GLY A 354 -0.44 8.75 -26.44
C GLY A 354 -1.00 7.60 -25.61
N VAL A 355 -0.34 7.31 -24.48
CA VAL A 355 -0.80 6.36 -23.47
C VAL A 355 -0.57 6.92 -22.07
N ILE A 356 -1.51 6.70 -21.16
CA ILE A 356 -1.36 7.08 -19.75
C ILE A 356 -1.26 5.82 -18.90
N HIS A 357 -0.25 5.74 -18.06
CA HIS A 357 -0.08 4.70 -17.03
C HIS A 357 -0.54 5.26 -15.69
N VAL A 358 -1.45 4.55 -15.02
CA VAL A 358 -2.03 4.95 -13.74
C VAL A 358 -1.74 3.87 -12.71
N GLY A 359 -0.89 4.18 -11.73
CA GLY A 359 -0.58 3.30 -10.61
C GLY A 359 -1.57 3.52 -9.47
N ILE A 360 -2.31 2.48 -9.08
CA ILE A 360 -3.37 2.55 -8.07
C ILE A 360 -3.01 1.61 -6.93
N GLU A 361 -3.05 2.11 -5.69
CA GLU A 361 -2.96 1.24 -4.53
C GLU A 361 -4.37 0.79 -4.17
N SER A 362 -4.60 -0.51 -4.10
CA SER A 362 -5.90 -1.05 -3.70
C SER A 362 -5.84 -1.62 -2.30
N SER A 363 -6.53 -0.95 -1.38
CA SER A 363 -6.76 -1.42 -0.01
C SER A 363 -8.22 -1.26 0.43
N ALA A 364 -9.05 -0.61 -0.40
CA ALA A 364 -10.43 -0.25 -0.05
C ALA A 364 -11.46 -1.36 -0.31
N GLY A 365 -11.00 -2.56 -0.67
CA GLY A 365 -11.84 -3.74 -0.91
C GLY A 365 -12.49 -3.82 -2.29
N ALA A 366 -13.14 -4.97 -2.53
CA ALA A 366 -13.61 -5.39 -3.84
C ALA A 366 -14.65 -4.48 -4.49
N GLU A 367 -15.60 -4.01 -3.69
CA GLU A 367 -16.69 -3.16 -4.17
C GLU A 367 -16.16 -1.83 -4.73
N VAL A 368 -15.14 -1.26 -4.08
CA VAL A 368 -14.53 0.00 -4.52
C VAL A 368 -13.76 -0.19 -5.83
N ASP A 369 -13.02 -1.28 -5.96
CA ASP A 369 -12.27 -1.60 -7.18
C ASP A 369 -13.18 -1.91 -8.36
N PHE A 370 -14.24 -2.67 -8.12
CA PHE A 370 -15.26 -2.96 -9.12
C PHE A 370 -15.97 -1.68 -9.58
N ALA A 371 -16.43 -0.84 -8.64
CA ALA A 371 -17.06 0.44 -8.97
C ALA A 371 -16.10 1.33 -9.77
N ARG A 372 -14.82 1.40 -9.38
CA ARG A 372 -13.80 2.17 -10.10
C ARG A 372 -13.63 1.65 -11.53
N HIS A 373 -13.55 0.34 -11.72
CA HIS A 373 -13.42 -0.26 -13.05
C HIS A 373 -14.64 -0.01 -13.94
N PHE A 374 -15.84 -0.15 -13.38
CA PHE A 374 -17.08 0.17 -14.09
C PHE A 374 -17.08 1.62 -14.59
N PHE A 375 -16.81 2.58 -13.69
CA PHE A 375 -16.75 3.99 -14.06
C PHE A 375 -15.61 4.28 -15.06
N ASN A 376 -14.41 3.75 -14.83
CA ASN A 376 -13.28 3.92 -15.74
C ASN A 376 -13.61 3.40 -17.15
N THR A 377 -14.28 2.27 -17.28
CA THR A 377 -14.71 1.71 -18.58
C THR A 377 -15.67 2.65 -19.30
N MET A 378 -16.67 3.18 -18.59
CA MET A 378 -17.62 4.14 -19.16
C MET A 378 -16.95 5.46 -19.56
N GLN A 379 -16.06 5.98 -18.69
CA GLN A 379 -15.34 7.22 -18.93
C GLN A 379 -14.36 7.09 -20.10
N ALA A 380 -13.64 5.96 -20.22
CA ALA A 380 -12.72 5.71 -21.32
C ALA A 380 -13.41 5.71 -22.69
N ARG A 381 -14.59 5.07 -22.78
CA ARG A 381 -15.37 4.98 -24.04
C ARG A 381 -15.88 6.34 -24.51
N THR A 382 -16.24 7.21 -23.57
CA THR A 382 -16.86 8.52 -23.85
C THR A 382 -15.85 9.67 -23.84
N PHE A 383 -14.61 9.44 -23.41
CA PHE A 383 -13.56 10.45 -23.40
C PHE A 383 -13.09 10.75 -24.82
N ALA A 384 -13.15 12.02 -25.21
CA ALA A 384 -12.64 12.53 -26.47
C ALA A 384 -11.41 13.41 -26.17
N PRO A 385 -10.19 12.95 -26.51
CA PRO A 385 -8.99 13.78 -26.41
C PRO A 385 -9.13 15.03 -27.28
N THR A 386 -8.75 16.19 -26.74
CA THR A 386 -8.89 17.49 -27.42
C THR A 386 -7.58 17.97 -28.03
N THR A 387 -6.45 17.65 -27.40
CA THR A 387 -5.14 18.22 -27.76
C THR A 387 -4.14 17.16 -28.21
N SER A 388 -4.38 15.90 -27.86
CA SER A 388 -3.45 14.79 -28.09
C SER A 388 -4.07 13.65 -28.89
N ARG A 389 -3.23 12.69 -29.29
CA ARG A 389 -3.68 11.40 -29.82
C ARG A 389 -3.70 10.32 -28.74
N LEU A 390 -4.24 10.61 -27.56
CA LEU A 390 -4.42 9.60 -26.51
C LEU A 390 -5.27 8.42 -27.04
N ARG A 391 -4.77 7.18 -26.85
CA ARG A 391 -5.42 5.94 -27.29
C ARG A 391 -5.69 4.96 -26.16
N TRP A 392 -4.80 4.89 -25.17
CA TRP A 392 -4.91 3.90 -24.12
C TRP A 392 -4.63 4.49 -22.76
N VAL A 393 -5.30 3.96 -21.75
CA VAL A 393 -4.92 4.13 -20.36
C VAL A 393 -4.74 2.75 -19.73
N TYR A 394 -3.62 2.54 -19.06
CA TYR A 394 -3.40 1.37 -18.22
C TYR A 394 -3.62 1.74 -16.77
N ALA A 395 -4.40 0.92 -16.05
CA ALA A 395 -4.44 0.99 -14.59
C ALA A 395 -3.71 -0.23 -14.04
N ASN A 396 -2.58 -0.01 -13.36
CA ASN A 396 -1.85 -1.01 -12.62
C ASN A 396 -2.28 -0.92 -11.16
N TYR A 397 -2.92 -1.96 -10.64
CA TYR A 397 -3.34 -2.05 -9.25
C TYR A 397 -2.27 -2.80 -8.46
N PHE A 398 -1.85 -2.22 -7.35
CA PHE A 398 -0.90 -2.79 -6.41
C PHE A 398 -1.57 -3.00 -5.06
N VAL A 399 -1.39 -4.19 -4.50
CA VAL A 399 -1.80 -4.53 -3.13
C VAL A 399 -0.57 -5.01 -2.39
N PRO A 400 0.24 -4.06 -1.86
CA PRO A 400 1.33 -4.41 -0.97
C PRO A 400 0.76 -4.86 0.38
N GLU A 401 1.27 -5.96 0.90
CA GLU A 401 0.80 -6.57 2.13
C GLU A 401 1.97 -6.86 3.08
N ALA A 402 1.85 -6.39 4.32
CA ALA A 402 2.56 -6.95 5.45
C ALA A 402 1.87 -8.29 5.78
N THR A 403 2.38 -9.34 5.17
CA THR A 403 1.79 -10.68 5.19
C THR A 403 1.78 -11.28 6.59
N THR A 404 0.80 -12.15 6.85
CA THR A 404 0.73 -12.97 8.05
C THR A 404 1.14 -14.43 7.79
N ARG A 405 1.60 -14.73 6.57
CA ARG A 405 2.01 -16.07 6.18
C ARG A 405 3.38 -16.43 6.72
N GLU A 406 3.56 -17.72 7.00
CA GLU A 406 4.84 -18.27 7.41
C GLU A 406 5.90 -18.06 6.31
N ASN A 407 7.11 -17.68 6.72
CA ASN A 407 8.28 -17.48 5.85
C ASN A 407 8.08 -16.43 4.74
N GLU A 408 7.14 -15.51 4.90
CA GLU A 408 6.89 -14.38 4.01
C GLU A 408 6.92 -13.10 4.87
N THR A 409 7.67 -12.07 4.47
CA THR A 409 7.70 -10.79 5.20
C THR A 409 6.81 -9.73 4.54
N TRP A 410 6.70 -9.81 3.22
CA TRP A 410 5.86 -8.95 2.41
C TRP A 410 5.33 -9.76 1.24
N ALA A 411 4.15 -9.39 0.77
CA ALA A 411 3.60 -9.84 -0.50
C ALA A 411 3.20 -8.63 -1.33
N ILE A 412 3.17 -8.78 -2.65
CA ILE A 412 2.53 -7.82 -3.52
C ILE A 412 1.66 -8.55 -4.53
N THR A 413 0.38 -8.20 -4.56
CA THR A 413 -0.47 -8.57 -5.69
C THR A 413 -0.51 -7.44 -6.69
N GLU A 414 -0.27 -7.75 -7.97
CA GLU A 414 -0.34 -6.79 -9.05
C GLU A 414 -1.35 -7.27 -10.11
N THR A 415 -2.22 -6.37 -10.55
CA THR A 415 -3.07 -6.60 -11.73
C THR A 415 -3.02 -5.39 -12.65
N MET A 416 -3.31 -5.59 -13.94
CA MET A 416 -3.32 -4.51 -14.92
C MET A 416 -4.58 -4.56 -15.79
N VAL A 417 -5.24 -3.41 -15.90
CA VAL A 417 -6.45 -3.25 -16.73
C VAL A 417 -6.21 -2.23 -17.83
N PRO A 418 -6.40 -2.60 -19.11
CA PRO A 418 -6.38 -1.66 -20.21
C PRO A 418 -7.73 -0.99 -20.44
N TYR A 419 -7.70 0.32 -20.69
CA TYR A 419 -8.85 1.10 -21.08
C TYR A 419 -8.58 1.75 -22.43
N LYS A 420 -9.40 1.40 -23.41
CA LYS A 420 -9.37 1.98 -24.75
C LYS A 420 -10.08 3.34 -24.73
N ILE A 421 -9.40 4.37 -25.22
CA ILE A 421 -9.92 5.74 -25.22
C ILE A 421 -10.63 6.04 -26.53
N GLY A 422 -11.94 6.24 -26.45
CA GLY A 422 -12.80 6.42 -27.61
C GLY A 422 -12.74 5.25 -28.59
N HIS A 423 -12.92 5.55 -29.88
CA HIS A 423 -13.00 4.55 -30.95
C HIS A 423 -11.82 4.68 -31.91
N HIS A 424 -10.95 3.67 -31.93
CA HIS A 424 -9.81 3.58 -32.87
C HIS A 424 -9.38 2.13 -33.10
N ARG A 425 -8.49 1.88 -34.06
CA ARG A 425 -7.92 0.54 -34.34
C ARG A 425 -6.48 0.35 -33.81
N THR A 426 -5.88 1.38 -33.23
CA THR A 426 -4.52 1.32 -32.67
C THR A 426 -4.41 0.25 -31.59
N ARG A 427 -3.54 -0.74 -31.81
CA ARG A 427 -3.20 -1.76 -30.80
C ARG A 427 -2.52 -1.09 -29.59
N TRP A 428 -2.83 -1.57 -28.40
CA TRP A 428 -2.16 -1.16 -27.18
C TRP A 428 -0.64 -1.47 -27.22
N PRO A 429 0.23 -0.54 -26.77
CA PRO A 429 1.68 -0.66 -26.95
C PRO A 429 2.36 -1.67 -26.01
N LEU A 430 1.69 -2.06 -24.92
CA LEU A 430 2.27 -2.79 -23.80
C LEU A 430 1.24 -3.78 -23.20
N PRO A 431 0.81 -4.81 -23.97
CA PRO A 431 -0.25 -5.74 -23.54
C PRO A 431 0.16 -6.58 -22.33
N GLY A 432 -0.71 -6.71 -21.32
CA GLY A 432 -0.51 -7.68 -20.21
C GLY A 432 0.79 -7.50 -19.42
N HIS A 433 1.32 -6.28 -19.30
CA HIS A 433 2.53 -6.01 -18.54
C HIS A 433 2.24 -5.95 -17.03
N MET A 434 3.24 -6.39 -16.26
CA MET A 434 3.34 -6.17 -14.82
C MET A 434 4.60 -5.35 -14.55
N LEU A 435 4.50 -4.39 -13.65
CA LEU A 435 5.55 -3.44 -13.29
C LEU A 435 6.49 -4.04 -12.25
N VAL A 436 5.95 -4.76 -11.25
CA VAL A 436 6.69 -5.38 -10.15
C VAL A 436 6.70 -6.90 -10.31
N SER A 437 5.52 -7.51 -10.45
CA SER A 437 5.37 -8.96 -10.44
C SER A 437 6.00 -9.61 -11.69
N PRO A 438 6.50 -10.86 -11.59
CA PRO A 438 6.87 -11.65 -12.76
C PRO A 438 5.69 -11.80 -13.74
N GLU A 439 5.97 -11.90 -15.03
CA GLU A 439 4.92 -11.92 -16.07
C GLU A 439 4.21 -13.28 -16.20
N ASN A 440 4.82 -14.34 -15.65
CA ASN A 440 4.32 -15.70 -15.72
C ASN A 440 3.33 -15.91 -14.56
N GLY A 441 2.03 -15.95 -14.87
CA GLY A 441 0.95 -16.08 -13.87
C GLY A 441 -0.01 -14.90 -13.77
N SER A 442 -0.02 -14.00 -14.76
CA SER A 442 -0.91 -12.82 -14.74
C SER A 442 -2.38 -13.20 -14.88
N GLU A 443 -3.20 -12.75 -13.91
CA GLU A 443 -4.65 -12.68 -14.07
C GLU A 443 -5.02 -11.35 -14.72
N SER A 444 -5.80 -11.40 -15.81
CA SER A 444 -6.36 -10.20 -16.42
C SER A 444 -7.63 -9.78 -15.70
N GLY A 445 -7.70 -8.55 -15.21
CA GLY A 445 -8.91 -8.04 -14.55
C GLY A 445 -8.60 -7.03 -13.46
N VAL A 446 -9.64 -6.59 -12.75
CA VAL A 446 -9.48 -5.91 -11.47
C VAL A 446 -8.99 -6.90 -10.43
N HIS A 447 -8.18 -6.40 -9.48
CA HIS A 447 -7.65 -7.22 -8.40
C HIS A 447 -8.73 -7.98 -7.62
N TRP A 448 -9.87 -7.34 -7.38
CA TRP A 448 -11.01 -7.94 -6.70
C TRP A 448 -12.26 -7.90 -7.57
N HIS A 449 -12.63 -9.03 -8.18
CA HIS A 449 -13.92 -9.17 -8.86
C HIS A 449 -14.93 -9.78 -7.87
N PRO A 450 -16.19 -9.30 -7.78
CA PRO A 450 -17.18 -9.84 -6.83
C PRO A 450 -17.45 -11.36 -6.96
N ARG A 451 -17.13 -11.95 -8.12
CA ARG A 451 -17.21 -13.40 -8.35
C ARG A 451 -16.04 -14.18 -7.73
N SER A 452 -14.89 -13.54 -7.50
CA SER A 452 -13.72 -14.11 -6.84
C SER A 452 -13.96 -14.32 -5.34
N ASP A 453 -14.63 -13.36 -4.69
CA ASP A 453 -14.88 -13.38 -3.24
C ASP A 453 -16.03 -14.32 -2.84
N ALA A 454 -17.02 -14.50 -3.72
CA ALA A 454 -18.10 -15.46 -3.50
C ALA A 454 -17.59 -16.92 -3.44
N ALA A 455 -16.52 -17.25 -4.17
CA ALA A 455 -15.87 -18.56 -4.11
C ALA A 455 -15.01 -18.74 -2.85
N ALA A 456 -14.51 -17.65 -2.26
CA ALA A 456 -13.75 -17.69 -1.01
C ALA A 456 -14.66 -17.78 0.25
N ASN A 457 -15.87 -17.22 0.17
CA ASN A 457 -16.85 -17.23 1.27
C ASN A 457 -17.85 -18.38 1.24
N SER A 458 -18.05 -19.07 0.10
CA SER A 458 -18.95 -20.24 0.01
C SER A 458 -18.36 -21.55 0.56
N ASN A 459 -17.08 -21.56 0.95
CA ASN A 459 -16.44 -22.67 1.67
C ASN A 459 -16.34 -22.42 3.19
N ARG A 460 -17.19 -21.53 3.74
CA ARG A 460 -17.19 -21.15 5.16
C ARG A 460 -18.59 -21.11 5.78
N GLU A 461 -19.46 -22.02 5.37
CA GLU A 461 -20.62 -22.41 6.19
C GLU A 461 -20.31 -23.70 6.96
#